data_AF-A0A3A8KN50-F1
#
_entry.id   AF-A0A3A8KN50-F1
#
_cell.length_a   1.000
_cell.length_b   1.000
_cell.length_c   1.000
_cell.angle_alpha   90.00
_cell.angle_beta   90.00
_cell.angle_gamma   90.00
#
_symmetry.space_group_name_H-M   'P 1'
#
loop_
_entity.id
_entity.type
_entity.pdbx_description
1 polymer ?
#
loop_
_entity_poly.entity_id
_entity_poly.type
_entity_poly.pdbx_seq_one_letter_code
_entity_poly.pdbx_strand_id
1 'polypeptide(L)' 'MTHPATRVFPLLLSPEERKAGLPRSIPWSLAERAYVDYSRRYGTSQSLERLAERGGFGPTELDVHVPGWRKEVGL' A
#
# COMPACT_ATOMS: atom_id res chain seq x y z
N MET A 1 -1.01 -15.17 8.22
CA MET A 1 -2.18 -15.42 7.37
C MET A 1 -1.73 -15.23 5.94
N THR A 2 -1.80 -16.25 5.09
CA THR A 2 -1.38 -16.15 3.69
C THR A 2 -2.62 -15.84 2.87
N HIS A 3 -2.80 -14.58 2.43
CA HIS A 3 -3.87 -14.24 1.50
C HIS A 3 -3.61 -14.88 0.13
N PRO A 4 -4.64 -15.29 -0.62
CA PRO A 4 -4.44 -15.73 -2.00
C PRO A 4 -3.82 -14.58 -2.82
N ALA A 5 -2.92 -14.93 -3.75
CA ALA A 5 -2.14 -14.00 -4.58
C ALA A 5 -2.98 -12.97 -5.38
N THR A 6 -4.31 -13.11 -5.39
CA THR A 6 -5.27 -12.27 -6.10
C THR A 6 -5.82 -11.11 -5.26
N ARG A 7 -5.59 -11.06 -3.93
CA ARG A 7 -6.11 -9.97 -3.10
C ARG A 7 -5.32 -8.68 -3.38
N VAL A 8 -6.04 -7.60 -3.64
CA VAL A 8 -5.46 -6.27 -3.91
C VAL A 8 -5.79 -5.31 -2.77
N PHE A 9 -4.88 -4.37 -2.53
CA PHE A 9 -4.99 -3.33 -1.52
C PHE A 9 -5.07 -1.95 -2.22
N PRO A 10 -6.01 -1.07 -1.84
CA PRO A 10 -6.20 0.20 -2.54
C PRO A 10 -5.03 1.15 -2.34
N LEU A 11 -4.74 1.97 -3.35
CA LEU A 11 -3.85 3.11 -3.21
C LEU A 11 -4.66 4.40 -3.08
N LEU A 12 -4.29 5.20 -2.08
CA LEU A 12 -4.83 6.53 -1.87
C LEU A 12 -4.14 7.51 -2.83
N LEU A 13 -4.71 7.66 -4.02
CA LEU A 13 -4.15 8.51 -5.07
C LEU A 13 -4.82 9.89 -5.15
N SER A 14 -3.99 10.92 -5.24
CA SER A 14 -4.36 12.26 -5.71
C SER A 14 -4.77 12.26 -7.18
N PRO A 15 -5.46 13.31 -7.67
CA PRO A 15 -5.79 13.44 -9.09
C PRO A 15 -4.57 13.43 -10.02
N GLU A 16 -3.45 14.02 -9.58
CA GLU A 16 -2.21 14.10 -10.36
C GLU A 16 -1.56 12.72 -10.49
N GLU A 17 -1.49 11.94 -9.40
CA GLU A 17 -0.96 10.58 -9.41
C GLU A 17 -1.81 9.64 -10.29
N ARG A 18 -3.14 9.83 -10.29
CA ARG A 18 -4.03 9.10 -11.21
C ARG A 18 -3.73 9.45 -12.68
N LYS A 19 -3.52 10.74 -12.97
CA LYS A 19 -3.18 11.21 -14.33
C LYS A 19 -1.81 10.71 -14.78
N ALA A 20 -0.87 10.56 -13.85
CA ALA A 20 0.46 10.01 -14.09
C ALA A 20 0.47 8.48 -14.34
N GLY A 21 -0.69 7.81 -14.23
CA GLY A 21 -0.81 6.39 -14.54
C GLY A 21 -0.45 5.46 -13.39
N LEU A 22 -0.39 5.96 -12.14
CA LEU A 22 -0.19 5.07 -10.99
C LEU A 22 -1.37 4.08 -10.87
N PRO A 23 -1.10 2.83 -10.48
CA PRO A 23 -2.12 1.82 -10.34
C PRO A 23 -3.05 2.19 -9.19
N ARG A 24 -4.34 1.84 -9.30
CA ARG A 24 -5.34 2.13 -8.26
C ARG A 24 -5.21 1.22 -7.04
N SER A 25 -4.43 0.15 -7.17
CA SER A 25 -4.22 -0.85 -6.13
C SER A 25 -2.87 -1.54 -6.33
N ILE A 26 -2.39 -2.15 -5.25
CA ILE A 26 -1.17 -2.95 -5.19
C ILE A 26 -1.51 -4.37 -4.72
N PRO A 27 -0.62 -5.35 -4.92
CA PRO A 27 -0.77 -6.65 -4.28
C PRO A 27 -0.88 -6.49 -2.76
N TRP A 28 -1.78 -7.26 -2.13
CA TRP A 28 -1.95 -7.20 -0.67
C TRP A 28 -0.64 -7.54 0.07
N SER A 29 0.16 -8.46 -0.47
CA SER A 29 1.48 -8.79 0.07
C SER A 29 2.45 -7.60 0.10
N LEU A 30 2.32 -6.66 -0.82
CA LEU A 30 3.09 -5.41 -0.80
C LEU A 30 2.64 -4.52 0.35
N ALA A 31 1.32 -4.41 0.55
CA ALA A 31 0.75 -3.64 1.65
C ALA A 31 1.08 -4.26 3.03
N GLU A 32 1.16 -5.59 3.13
CA GLU A 32 1.62 -6.28 4.35
C GLU A 32 3.05 -5.88 4.72
N ARG A 33 3.97 -5.83 3.76
CA ARG A 33 5.34 -5.37 3.99
C ARG A 33 5.36 -3.91 4.45
N ALA A 34 4.57 -3.04 3.81
CA ALA A 34 4.44 -1.65 4.22
C ALA A 34 3.90 -1.54 5.65
N TYR A 35 2.90 -2.34 5.99
CA TYR A 35 2.27 -2.34 7.31
C TYR A 35 3.19 -2.84 8.43
N VAL A 36 4.09 -3.79 8.14
CA VAL A 36 5.12 -4.21 9.12
C VAL A 36 5.98 -3.01 9.54
N ASP A 37 6.41 -2.18 8.61
CA ASP A 37 7.20 -0.98 8.94
C ASP A 37 6.33 0.14 9.56
N TYR A 38 5.17 0.41 8.97
CA TYR A 38 4.19 1.38 9.49
C TYR A 38 3.83 1.12 10.95
N SER A 39 3.47 -0.13 11.28
CA SER A 39 3.04 -0.51 12.63
C SER A 39 4.15 -0.43 13.66
N ARG A 40 5.42 -0.62 13.26
CA ARG A 40 6.58 -0.38 14.13
C ARG A 40 6.75 1.10 14.49
N ARG A 41 6.44 2.00 13.55
CA ARG A 41 6.60 3.45 13.73
C ARG A 41 5.41 4.11 14.44
N TYR A 42 4.20 3.67 14.11
CA TYR A 42 2.96 4.35 14.51
C TYR A 42 2.04 3.49 15.40
N GLY A 43 2.43 2.24 15.69
CA GLY A 43 1.65 1.29 16.47
C GLY A 43 0.59 0.55 15.65
N THR A 44 -0.21 -0.27 16.34
CA THR A 44 -1.19 -1.19 15.73
C THR A 44 -2.64 -0.80 16.01
N SER A 45 -2.90 0.46 16.37
CA SER A 45 -4.27 0.96 16.62
C SER A 45 -5.17 0.90 15.39
N GLN A 46 -4.60 0.75 14.19
CA GLN A 46 -5.33 0.45 12.96
C GLN A 46 -4.75 -0.82 12.35
N SER A 47 -5.62 -1.79 12.02
CA SER A 47 -5.21 -2.96 11.24
C SER A 47 -5.00 -2.59 9.77
N LEU A 48 -4.31 -3.46 9.03
CA LEU A 48 -4.15 -3.32 7.58
C LEU A 48 -5.50 -3.33 6.87
N GLU A 49 -6.45 -4.16 7.29
CA GLU A 49 -7.81 -4.18 6.75
C GLU A 49 -8.51 -2.83 6.94
N ARG A 50 -8.40 -2.23 8.13
CA ARG A 50 -8.99 -0.92 8.41
C ARG A 50 -8.33 0.19 7.59
N LEU A 51 -7.03 0.08 7.32
CA LEU A 51 -6.35 1.00 6.39
C LEU A 51 -6.89 0.85 4.96
N ALA A 52 -7.11 -0.39 4.49
CA ALA A 52 -7.70 -0.64 3.17
C ALA A 52 -9.09 0.02 3.04
N GLU A 53 -9.94 -0.13 4.05
CA GLU A 53 -11.29 0.46 4.09
C GLU A 53 -11.26 2.00 4.04
N ARG A 54 -10.18 2.63 4.52
CA ARG A 54 -9.98 4.08 4.52
C ARG A 54 -9.31 4.62 3.26
N GLY A 55 -9.07 3.77 2.26
CA GLY A 55 -8.45 4.14 0.99
C GLY A 55 -7.01 3.65 0.83
N GLY A 56 -6.42 3.03 1.86
CA GLY A 56 -5.10 2.43 1.84
C GLY A 56 -3.96 3.43 2.03
N PHE A 57 -2.78 3.07 1.54
CA PHE A 57 -1.55 3.85 1.63
C PHE A 57 -1.44 4.80 0.45
N GLY A 58 -0.88 5.97 0.70
CA GLY A 58 -0.42 6.87 -0.37
C GLY A 58 0.89 6.38 -1.01
N PRO A 59 1.18 6.75 -2.28
CA PRO A 59 2.44 6.42 -2.94
C PRO A 59 3.68 6.85 -2.16
N THR A 60 3.65 8.03 -1.52
CA THR A 60 4.75 8.52 -0.68
C THR A 60 4.93 7.70 0.60
N GLU A 61 3.85 7.20 1.21
CA GLU A 61 3.96 6.28 2.36
C GLU A 61 4.64 4.98 1.93
N LEU A 62 4.33 4.47 0.73
CA LEU A 62 5.00 3.28 0.20
C LEU A 62 6.47 3.54 -0.14
N ASP A 63 6.85 4.74 -0.57
CA ASP A 63 8.27 5.11 -0.74
C ASP A 63 9.06 5.03 0.55
N VAL A 64 8.41 5.35 1.67
CA VAL A 64 9.00 5.32 3.01
C VAL A 64 9.05 3.91 3.58
N HIS A 65 7.97 3.14 3.43
CA HIS A 65 7.80 1.83 4.08
C HIS A 65 8.27 0.65 3.23
N VAL A 66 8.26 0.78 1.91
CA VAL A 66 8.75 -0.23 0.95
C VAL A 66 9.51 0.46 -0.18
N PRO A 67 10.73 0.97 0.09
CA PRO A 67 11.54 1.60 -0.95
C PRO A 67 11.72 0.67 -2.15
N GLY A 68 11.40 1.15 -3.36
CA GLY A 68 11.50 0.37 -4.60
C GLY A 68 10.22 -0.36 -5.02
N TRP A 69 9.12 -0.26 -4.25
CA TRP A 69 7.83 -0.89 -4.58
C TRP A 69 7.34 -0.62 -6.01
N ARG A 70 7.63 0.57 -6.55
CA ARG A 70 7.27 0.97 -7.92
C ARG A 70 7.80 -0.03 -8.96
N LYS A 71 9.08 -0.40 -8.86
CA LYS A 71 9.70 -1.37 -9.78
C LYS A 71 9.04 -2.75 -9.68
N GLU A 72 8.63 -3.16 -8.48
CA GLU A 72 7.98 -4.44 -8.25
C GLU A 72 6.59 -4.55 -8.89
N VAL A 73 5.92 -3.40 -9.08
CA VAL A 73 4.62 -3.33 -9.76
C VAL A 73 4.71 -2.86 -11.21
N GLY A 74 5.93 -2.70 -11.75
CA GLY A 74 6.17 -2.33 -13.15
C GLY A 74 6.06 -0.84 -13.48
N LEU A 75 6.31 0.04 -12.50
CA LEU A 75 6.39 1.50 -12.66
C LEU A 75 7.84 2.00 -12.81
#